data_AF-A0A372ETB0-F1
#
_entry.id   AF-A0A372ETB0-F1
#
_cell.length_a   1.000
_cell.length_b   1.000
_cell.length_c   1.000
_cell.angle_alpha   90.00
_cell.angle_beta   90.00
_cell.angle_gamma   90.00
#
_symmetry.space_group_name_H-M   'P 1'
#
loop_
_entity.id
_entity.type
_entity.pdbx_description
1 polymer ?
#
loop_
_entity_poly.entity_id
_entity_poly.type
_entity_poly.pdbx_seq_one_letter_code
_entity_poly.pdbx_strand_id
1 'polypeptide(L)'
;MDSASGETALERAFEAARQDAPVPDAHLMRRIMADAEEVQAGFAPAAPVGAPARRVRLGALLMEAVGGFRGLGGLAAASAFGLWLGLSPPQGLSDYALAFYGETGLGAASALDADYAYLASLGEL
;
A
#
# COMPACT_ATOMS: atom_id res chain seq x y z
N MET A 1 26.04 25.27 0.34
CA MET A 1 27.15 24.54 -0.30
C MET A 1 27.91 23.67 0.71
N ASP A 2 27.27 23.23 1.80
CA ASP A 2 27.90 22.52 2.93
C ASP A 2 27.43 21.05 3.03
N SER A 3 26.23 20.74 2.53
CA SER A 3 25.62 19.41 2.57
C SER A 3 26.34 18.34 1.74
N ALA A 4 26.87 18.72 0.57
CA ALA A 4 27.57 17.79 -0.34
C ALA A 4 28.89 17.27 0.26
N SER A 5 29.56 18.10 1.07
CA SER A 5 30.76 17.72 1.81
C SER A 5 30.44 16.72 2.93
N GLY A 6 29.27 16.89 3.58
CA GLY A 6 28.76 15.99 4.61
C GLY A 6 28.39 14.60 4.07
N GLU A 7 27.69 14.53 2.94
CA GLU A 7 27.37 13.26 2.27
C GLU A 7 28.64 12.51 1.85
N THR A 8 29.63 13.23 1.32
CA THR A 8 30.92 12.63 0.92
C THR A 8 31.72 12.12 2.13
N ALA A 9 31.66 12.82 3.26
CA ALA A 9 32.31 12.38 4.50
C ALA A 9 31.62 11.13 5.08
N LEU A 10 30.30 11.07 5.01
CA LEU A 10 29.49 9.95 5.47
C LEU A 10 29.73 8.70 4.62
N GLU A 11 29.77 8.84 3.29
CA GLU A 11 30.03 7.71 2.40
C GLU A 11 31.42 7.10 2.66
N ARG A 12 32.44 7.93 2.85
CA ARG A 12 33.78 7.45 3.23
C ARG A 12 33.80 6.73 4.58
N ALA A 13 33.02 7.20 5.55
CA ALA A 13 32.91 6.54 6.84
C ALA A 13 32.23 5.15 6.72
N PHE A 14 31.18 5.03 5.91
CA PHE A 14 30.52 3.74 5.65
C PHE A 14 31.38 2.78 4.83
N GLU A 15 32.15 3.29 3.87
CA GLU A 15 33.10 2.49 3.10
C GLU A 15 34.19 1.90 4.01
N ALA A 16 34.76 2.71 4.90
CA ALA A 16 35.71 2.24 5.91
C ALA A 16 35.09 1.18 6.85
N ALA A 17 33.86 1.42 7.32
CA ALA A 17 33.16 0.49 8.21
C ALA A 17 32.84 -0.87 7.54
N ARG A 18 32.60 -0.89 6.23
CA ARG A 18 32.37 -2.13 5.46
C ARG A 18 33.65 -2.94 5.26
N GLN A 19 34.79 -2.27 5.09
CA GLN A 19 36.08 -2.93 4.90
C GLN A 19 36.58 -3.64 6.16
N ASP A 20 36.31 -3.05 7.33
CA ASP A 20 36.71 -3.59 8.63
C ASP A 20 35.49 -4.05 9.45
N ALA A 21 34.58 -4.79 8.81
CA ALA A 21 33.39 -5.30 9.48
C ALA A 21 33.79 -6.44 10.44
N PRO A 22 33.70 -6.24 11.77
CA PRO A 22 34.06 -7.29 12.72
C PRO A 22 33.08 -8.44 12.60
N VAL A 23 33.61 -9.67 12.53
CA VAL A 23 32.78 -10.88 12.53
C VAL A 23 32.17 -11.05 13.93
N PRO A 24 30.83 -11.13 14.06
CA PRO A 24 30.19 -11.36 15.35
C PRO A 24 30.63 -12.68 15.96
N ASP A 25 30.79 -12.70 17.28
CA ASP A 25 31.15 -13.92 18.00
C ASP A 25 30.08 -15.03 17.83
N ALA A 26 30.54 -16.28 17.74
CA ALA A 26 29.66 -17.43 17.49
C ALA A 26 28.66 -17.66 18.64
N HIS A 27 29.01 -17.32 19.88
CA HIS A 27 28.07 -17.40 21.00
C HIS A 27 26.97 -16.34 20.91
N LEU A 28 27.31 -15.12 20.48
CA LEU A 28 26.32 -14.07 20.21
C LEU A 28 25.37 -14.50 19.10
N MET A 29 25.89 -15.03 17.99
CA MET A 29 25.07 -15.51 16.88
C MET A 29 24.10 -16.61 17.30
N ARG A 30 24.55 -17.57 18.12
CA ARG A 30 23.64 -18.61 18.65
C ARG A 30 22.52 -18.05 19.52
N ARG A 31 22.81 -17.04 20.34
CA ARG A 31 21.77 -16.38 21.15
C ARG A 31 20.77 -15.62 20.29
N ILE A 32 21.24 -14.91 19.26
CA ILE A 32 20.36 -14.23 18.30
C ILE A 32 19.46 -15.25 17.59
N MET A 33 20.00 -16.39 17.16
CA MET A 33 19.20 -17.41 16.49
C MET A 33 18.17 -18.04 17.44
N ALA A 34 18.55 -18.33 18.69
CA ALA A 34 17.60 -18.85 19.68
C ALA A 34 16.47 -17.85 20.01
N ASP A 35 16.80 -16.57 20.16
CA ASP A 35 15.82 -15.50 20.38
C ASP A 35 14.89 -15.33 19.17
N ALA A 36 15.45 -15.38 17.95
CA ALA A 36 14.68 -15.33 16.72
C ALA A 36 13.72 -16.53 16.59
N GLU A 37 14.17 -17.75 16.95
CA GLU A 37 13.33 -18.95 16.97
C GLU A 37 12.17 -18.82 17.96
N GLU A 38 12.42 -18.29 19.16
CA GLU A 38 11.39 -18.06 20.19
C GLU A 38 10.34 -17.05 19.70
N VAL A 39 10.78 -15.94 19.12
CA VAL A 39 9.90 -14.91 18.56
C VAL A 39 9.13 -15.43 17.35
N GLN A 40 9.77 -16.20 16.46
CA GLN A 40 9.14 -16.83 15.31
C GLN A 40 8.09 -17.87 15.71
N ALA A 41 8.33 -18.63 16.79
CA ALA A 41 7.34 -19.54 17.34
C ALA A 41 6.06 -18.80 17.79
N GLY A 42 6.19 -17.56 18.28
CA GLY A 42 5.06 -16.69 18.60
C GLY A 42 4.28 -16.16 17.38
N PHE A 43 4.88 -16.20 16.19
CA PHE A 43 4.23 -15.85 14.91
C PHE A 43 3.68 -17.06 14.16
N ALA A 44 3.94 -18.28 14.64
CA ALA A 44 3.35 -19.46 14.02
C ALA A 44 1.82 -19.33 14.04
N PRO A 45 1.14 -19.39 12.88
CA PRO A 45 -0.31 -19.37 12.87
C PRO A 45 -0.78 -20.54 13.73
N ALA A 46 -1.63 -20.26 14.71
CA ALA A 46 -2.26 -21.32 15.48
C ALA A 46 -2.87 -22.30 14.46
N ALA A 47 -2.38 -23.55 14.46
CA ALA A 47 -2.98 -24.59 13.64
C ALA A 47 -4.49 -24.52 13.88
N PRO A 48 -5.34 -24.60 12.85
CA PRO A 48 -6.78 -24.54 13.05
C PRO A 48 -7.18 -25.80 13.83
N VAL A 49 -7.12 -25.70 15.17
CA VAL A 49 -7.69 -26.66 16.09
C VAL A 49 -9.17 -26.61 15.76
N GLY A 50 -9.73 -27.72 15.28
CA GLY A 50 -11.08 -27.84 14.76
C GLY A 50 -12.15 -27.29 15.70
N ALA A 51 -12.28 -25.97 15.73
CA ALA A 51 -13.26 -25.26 16.49
C ALA A 51 -14.56 -25.36 15.71
N PRO A 52 -15.70 -25.66 16.38
CA PRO A 52 -16.99 -25.69 15.72
C PRO A 52 -17.19 -24.35 15.01
N ALA A 53 -17.63 -24.38 13.75
CA ALA A 53 -17.79 -23.22 12.87
C ALA A 53 -18.56 -22.08 13.56
N ARG A 54 -17.84 -21.26 14.32
CA ARG A 54 -18.40 -20.13 15.03
C ARG A 54 -18.58 -19.07 13.97
N ARG A 55 -19.85 -18.76 13.66
CA ARG A 55 -20.27 -17.71 12.71
C ARG A 55 -19.22 -16.61 12.63
N VAL A 56 -18.36 -16.70 11.62
CA VAL A 56 -17.21 -15.82 11.53
C VAL A 56 -17.76 -14.43 11.27
N ARG A 57 -17.57 -13.52 12.24
CA ARG A 57 -18.02 -12.13 12.09
C ARG A 57 -17.23 -11.54 10.93
N LEU A 58 -17.90 -10.94 9.94
CA LEU A 58 -17.29 -10.30 8.77
C LEU A 58 -16.08 -9.41 9.13
N GLY A 59 -16.13 -8.71 10.27
CA GLY A 59 -15.01 -7.90 10.75
C GLY A 59 -13.75 -8.69 11.14
N ALA A 60 -13.89 -9.93 11.61
CA ALA A 60 -12.75 -10.80 11.93
C ALA A 60 -12.07 -11.31 10.64
N LEU A 61 -12.86 -11.65 9.61
CA LEU A 61 -12.34 -12.03 8.28
C LEU A 61 -11.55 -10.89 7.63
N LEU A 62 -12.03 -9.66 7.73
CA LEU A 62 -11.33 -8.49 7.20
C LEU A 62 -10.00 -8.23 7.93
N MET A 63 -9.97 -8.38 9.26
CA MET A 63 -8.74 -8.24 10.04
C MET A 63 -7.71 -9.34 9.73
N GLU A 64 -8.18 -10.57 9.51
CA GLU A 64 -7.32 -11.70 9.15
C GLU A 64 -6.78 -11.56 7.72
N ALA A 65 -7.62 -11.15 6.76
CA ALA A 65 -7.23 -10.89 5.37
C ALA A 65 -6.24 -9.72 5.22
N VAL A 66 -6.35 -8.71 6.08
CA VAL A 66 -5.45 -7.55 6.09
C VAL A 66 -4.12 -7.87 6.79
N GLY A 67 -4.02 -8.96 7.55
CA GLY A 67 -2.77 -9.35 8.25
C GLY A 67 -2.64 -8.75 9.65
N GLY A 68 -3.77 -8.47 10.31
CA GLY A 68 -3.83 -7.93 11.66
C GLY A 68 -3.38 -6.46 11.77
N PHE A 69 -2.75 -6.12 12.88
CA PHE A 69 -2.33 -4.74 13.21
C PHE A 69 -1.39 -4.12 12.15
N ARG A 70 -0.47 -4.90 11.55
CA ARG A 70 0.43 -4.40 10.50
C ARG A 70 -0.32 -3.99 9.24
N GLY A 71 -1.31 -4.78 8.85
CA GLY A 71 -2.17 -4.45 7.73
C GLY A 71 -3.04 -3.22 7.99
N LEU A 72 -3.55 -3.08 9.21
CA LEU A 72 -4.25 -1.88 9.67
C LEU A 72 -3.37 -0.63 9.54
N GLY A 73 -2.09 -0.73 9.90
CA GLY A 73 -1.12 0.34 9.71
C GLY A 73 -0.93 0.70 8.24
N GLY A 74 -0.84 -0.29 7.35
CA GLY A 74 -0.79 -0.08 5.90
C GLY A 74 -2.07 0.56 5.35
N LEU A 75 -3.25 0.11 5.78
CA LEU A 75 -4.55 0.66 5.40
C LEU A 75 -4.69 2.12 5.86
N ALA A 76 -4.28 2.43 7.08
CA ALA A 76 -4.29 3.78 7.62
C ALA A 76 -3.34 4.70 6.83
N ALA A 77 -2.14 4.23 6.52
CA ALA A 77 -1.17 4.97 5.70
C ALA A 77 -1.70 5.21 4.27
N ALA A 78 -2.28 4.20 3.63
CA ALA A 78 -2.91 4.34 2.32
C ALA A 78 -4.08 5.34 2.33
N SER A 79 -4.90 5.33 3.39
CA SER A 79 -5.99 6.29 3.56
C SER A 79 -5.48 7.72 3.74
N ALA A 80 -4.45 7.91 4.57
CA ALA A 80 -3.80 9.21 4.74
C ALA A 80 -3.18 9.73 3.44
N PHE A 81 -2.58 8.84 2.64
CA PHE A 81 -2.02 9.19 1.34
C PHE A 81 -3.11 9.58 0.32
N GLY A 82 -4.25 8.87 0.31
CA GLY A 82 -5.41 9.25 -0.48
C GLY A 82 -5.96 10.63 -0.10
N LEU A 83 -6.05 10.92 1.21
CA LEU A 83 -6.46 12.24 1.70
C LEU A 83 -5.46 13.33 1.30
N TRP A 84 -4.16 13.05 1.38
CA TRP A 84 -3.10 13.97 0.95
C TRP A 84 -3.24 14.34 -0.53
N LEU A 85 -3.42 13.34 -1.41
CA LEU A 85 -3.63 13.55 -2.85
C LEU A 85 -4.90 14.35 -3.15
N GLY A 86 -5.96 14.18 -2.36
CA GLY A 86 -7.20 14.94 -2.50
C GLY A 86 -7.08 16.41 -2.05
N LEU A 87 -6.32 16.68 -0.99
CA LEU A 87 -6.16 18.03 -0.44
C LEU A 87 -5.13 18.88 -1.19
N SER A 88 -4.09 18.26 -1.73
CA SER A 88 -3.02 18.94 -2.46
C SER A 88 -2.89 18.35 -3.86
N PRO A 89 -3.83 18.66 -4.78
CA PRO A 89 -3.68 18.24 -6.16
C PRO A 89 -2.40 18.87 -6.73
N PRO A 90 -1.43 18.06 -7.19
CA PRO A 90 -0.22 18.57 -7.81
C PRO A 90 -0.57 19.38 -9.07
N GLN A 91 0.20 20.43 -9.34
CA GLN A 91 -0.04 21.30 -10.49
C GLN A 91 0.05 20.48 -11.78
N GLY A 92 -1.03 20.46 -12.56
CA GLY A 92 -1.19 19.61 -13.74
C GLY A 92 -2.13 18.41 -13.58
N LEU A 93 -2.53 18.03 -12.35
CA LEU A 93 -3.54 16.98 -12.15
C LEU A 93 -4.92 17.40 -12.67
N SER A 94 -5.27 18.69 -12.56
CA SER A 94 -6.51 19.24 -13.10
C SER A 94 -6.57 19.15 -14.62
N ASP A 95 -5.46 19.38 -15.32
CA ASP A 95 -5.40 19.28 -16.78
C ASP A 95 -5.51 17.83 -17.24
N TYR A 96 -4.88 16.90 -16.53
CA TYR A 96 -5.02 15.46 -16.77
C TYR A 96 -6.43 14.95 -16.49
N ALA A 97 -7.04 15.39 -15.39
CA ALA A 97 -8.42 15.07 -15.06
C ALA A 97 -9.37 15.64 -16.11
N LEU A 98 -9.16 16.88 -16.56
CA LEU A 98 -9.98 17.49 -17.61
C LEU A 98 -9.84 16.76 -18.95
N ALA A 99 -8.64 16.31 -19.31
CA ALA A 99 -8.42 15.49 -20.51
C ALA A 99 -9.12 14.12 -20.39
N PHE A 100 -8.96 13.44 -19.26
CA PHE A 100 -9.55 12.12 -19.02
C PHE A 100 -11.09 12.13 -18.95
N TYR A 101 -11.66 13.09 -18.22
CA TYR A 101 -13.12 13.27 -18.11
C TYR A 101 -13.73 13.95 -19.34
N GLY A 102 -13.00 14.81 -20.04
CA GLY A 102 -13.46 15.45 -21.28
C GLY A 102 -13.64 14.46 -22.42
N GLU A 103 -12.72 13.51 -22.57
CA GLU A 103 -12.80 12.48 -23.63
C GLU A 103 -13.89 11.45 -23.35
N THR A 104 -14.06 11.03 -22.09
CA THR A 104 -15.08 10.04 -21.69
C THR A 104 -16.48 10.63 -21.50
N GLY A 105 -16.58 11.86 -21.00
CA GLY A 105 -17.84 12.54 -20.72
C GLY A 105 -18.59 13.01 -21.98
N LEU A 106 -17.87 13.52 -22.98
CA LEU A 106 -18.46 13.92 -24.26
C LEU A 106 -18.93 12.70 -25.07
N GLY A 107 -18.18 11.60 -25.03
CA GLY A 107 -18.57 10.33 -25.64
C GLY A 107 -19.85 9.76 -25.04
N ALA A 108 -19.94 9.69 -23.71
CA ALA A 108 -21.13 9.18 -23.02
C ALA A 108 -22.39 10.04 -23.25
N ALA A 109 -22.25 11.38 -23.23
CA ALA A 109 -23.37 12.29 -23.50
C ALA A 109 -23.89 12.16 -24.94
N SER A 110 -22.98 12.04 -25.93
CA SER A 110 -23.36 11.84 -27.33
C SER A 110 -24.01 10.48 -27.60
N ALA A 111 -23.58 9.44 -26.88
CA ALA A 111 -24.19 8.11 -26.98
C ALA A 111 -25.62 8.09 -26.43
N LEU A 112 -25.87 8.79 -25.32
CA LEU A 112 -27.21 8.96 -24.75
C LEU A 112 -28.13 9.74 -25.70
N ASP A 113 -27.64 10.83 -26.30
CA ASP A 113 -28.40 11.64 -27.27
C ASP A 113 -28.81 10.81 -28.51
N ALA A 114 -27.89 9.99 -29.03
CA ALA A 114 -28.18 9.08 -30.13
C ALA A 114 -29.23 8.01 -29.76
N ASP A 115 -29.17 7.47 -28.54
CA ASP A 115 -30.13 6.48 -28.05
C ASP A 115 -31.54 7.08 -27.88
N TYR A 116 -31.64 8.33 -27.39
CA TYR A 116 -32.90 9.06 -27.30
C TYR A 116 -33.49 9.40 -28.66
N ALA A 117 -32.66 9.82 -29.63
CA ALA A 117 -33.10 10.07 -30.99
C ALA A 117 -33.66 8.80 -31.66
N TYR A 118 -33.02 7.64 -31.41
CA TYR A 118 -33.50 6.35 -31.89
C TYR A 118 -34.84 5.97 -31.26
N LEU A 119 -34.99 6.09 -29.93
CA LEU A 119 -36.25 5.80 -29.25
C LEU A 119 -37.39 6.75 -29.68
N ALA A 120 -37.09 8.03 -29.89
CA ALA A 120 -38.05 9.00 -30.42
C ALA A 120 -38.54 8.62 -31.83
N SER A 121 -37.65 8.10 -32.68
CA SER A 121 -38.01 7.62 -34.03
C SER A 121 -38.87 6.34 -34.02
N LEU A 122 -38.81 5.55 -32.94
CA LEU A 122 -39.57 4.32 -32.75
C LEU A 122 -40.95 4.54 -32.11
N GLY A 123 -41.16 5.69 -31.48
CA GLY A 123 -42.39 6.08 -30.78
C GLY A 123 -43.41 6.86 -31.60
N GLU A 124 -43.13 7.14 -32.89
CA GLU A 124 -44.08 7.76 -33.81
C GLU A 124 -45.11 6.74 -34.33
N LEU A 125 -46.20 6.57 -33.57
CA LEU A 125 -47.57 6.32 -34.06
C LEU A 125 -48.53 7.30 -33.37
#